data_AF-A0A0U0ZML4-F1
#
_entry.id   AF-A0A0U0ZML4-F1
#
_cell.length_a   1.000
_cell.length_b   1.000
_cell.length_c   1.000
_cell.angle_alpha   90.00
_cell.angle_beta   90.00
_cell.angle_gamma   90.00
#
_symmetry.space_group_name_H-M   'P 1'
#
loop_
_entity.id
_entity.type
_entity.pdbx_description
1 polymer ?
#
loop_
_entity_poly.entity_id
_entity_poly.type
_entity_poly.pdbx_seq_one_letter_code
_entity_poly.pdbx_strand_id
1 'polypeptide(L)'
;MRDPYDPWADERTQAQPDLTDIAQAEAIRNCQLCDTHGHRDGLPCRHIDHAAAAKRGLATIRAQMGWNTPTGTTTPQTSQKPPHDATSSQKTRL
;
A
#
# COMPACT_ATOMS: atom_id res chain seq x y z
N MET A 1 17.31 40.61 15.78
CA MET A 1 18.51 41.45 15.64
C MET A 1 19.64 40.53 15.21
N ARG A 2 20.35 40.86 14.15
CA ARG A 2 21.38 39.99 13.55
C ARG A 2 22.67 40.13 14.34
N ASP A 3 23.34 39.02 14.64
CA ASP A 3 24.61 39.02 15.40
C ASP A 3 25.73 39.64 14.52
N PRO A 4 26.33 40.77 14.92
CA PRO A 4 27.39 41.43 14.15
C PRO A 4 28.71 40.64 14.11
N TYR A 5 28.91 39.66 15.00
CA TYR A 5 30.15 38.91 15.12
C TYR A 5 30.10 37.50 14.50
N ASP A 6 28.97 37.10 13.91
CA ASP A 6 28.86 35.83 13.20
C ASP A 6 29.11 36.02 11.69
N PRO A 7 30.31 35.68 11.18
CA PRO A 7 30.62 35.80 9.76
C PRO A 7 29.82 34.86 8.86
N TRP A 8 29.17 33.83 9.41
CA TRP A 8 28.39 32.83 8.67
C TRP A 8 26.87 33.06 8.78
N ALA A 9 26.44 34.21 9.30
CA ALA A 9 25.02 34.50 9.53
C ALA A 9 24.17 34.48 8.25
N ASP A 10 24.74 34.93 7.11
CA ASP A 10 24.07 34.88 5.80
C ASP A 10 23.90 33.46 5.30
N GLU A 11 24.94 32.64 5.40
CA GLU A 11 24.95 31.26 4.90
C GLU A 11 23.99 30.37 5.70
N ARG A 12 23.89 30.57 7.02
CA ARG A 12 22.87 29.88 7.83
C ARG A 12 21.45 30.30 7.48
N THR A 13 21.24 31.53 7.07
CA THR A 13 19.91 32.01 6.63
C THR A 13 19.57 31.48 5.23
N GLN A 14 20.58 31.31 4.37
CA GLN A 14 20.43 30.76 3.02
C GLN A 14 20.36 29.23 2.98
N ALA A 15 20.86 28.54 4.00
CA ALA A 15 20.69 27.11 4.18
C ALA A 15 19.22 26.78 4.44
N GLN A 16 18.42 26.77 3.38
CA GLN A 16 17.08 26.22 3.44
C GLN A 16 17.21 24.71 3.67
N PRO A 17 16.50 24.15 4.66
CA PRO A 17 16.44 22.71 4.81
C PRO A 17 15.95 22.11 3.49
N ASP A 18 16.65 21.08 3.01
CA ASP A 18 16.22 20.34 1.82
C ASP A 18 14.81 19.79 2.09
N LEU A 19 13.89 19.99 1.15
CA LEU A 19 12.53 19.47 1.24
C LEU A 19 12.53 17.94 1.43
N THR A 20 13.57 17.27 0.91
CA THR A 20 13.83 15.85 1.09
C THR A 20 14.09 15.50 2.56
N ASP A 21 14.88 16.32 3.27
CA ASP A 21 15.18 16.11 4.69
C ASP A 21 13.94 16.31 5.57
N ILE A 22 13.07 17.27 5.22
CA ILE A 22 11.80 17.51 5.92
C ILE A 22 10.86 16.30 5.76
N ALA A 23 10.70 15.81 4.53
CA ALA A 23 9.87 14.65 4.24
C ALA A 23 10.37 13.39 4.96
N GLN A 24 11.69 13.23 5.07
CA GLN A 24 12.32 12.12 5.78
C GLN A 24 12.11 12.19 7.30
N ALA A 25 12.23 13.39 7.90
CA ALA A 25 11.94 13.60 9.31
C ALA A 25 10.47 13.33 9.66
N GLU A 26 9.53 13.66 8.77
CA GLU A 26 8.12 13.29 8.92
C GLU A 26 7.88 11.79 8.79
N ALA A 27 8.53 11.13 7.84
CA ALA A 27 8.44 9.68 7.68
C ALA A 27 8.96 8.91 8.91
N ILE A 28 10.05 9.37 9.53
CA ILE A 28 10.58 8.82 10.79
C ILE A 28 9.56 8.99 11.92
N ARG A 29 9.04 10.20 12.12
CA ARG A 29 8.05 10.49 13.18
C ARG A 29 6.77 9.66 13.06
N ASN A 30 6.33 9.37 11.83
CA ASN A 30 5.14 8.57 11.57
C ASN A 30 5.39 7.04 11.62
N CYS A 31 6.64 6.59 11.74
CA CYS A 31 6.97 5.18 11.72
C CYS A 31 6.92 4.55 13.12
N GLN A 32 5.94 3.69 13.35
CA GLN A 32 5.77 2.94 14.60
C GLN A 32 6.83 1.84 14.84
N LEU A 33 7.74 1.63 13.89
CA LEU A 33 8.76 0.57 13.93
C LEU A 33 10.16 1.08 14.23
N CYS A 34 10.37 2.40 14.14
CA CYS A 34 11.67 3.01 14.37
C CYS A 34 11.65 3.75 15.71
N ASP A 35 12.82 3.90 16.30
CA ASP A 35 13.01 4.84 17.40
C ASP A 35 12.95 6.30 16.91
N THR A 36 13.09 7.23 17.85
CA THR A 36 13.08 8.68 17.58
C THR A 36 14.23 9.15 16.70
N HIS A 37 15.26 8.32 16.52
CA HIS A 37 16.42 8.60 15.67
C HIS A 37 16.33 7.90 14.31
N GLY A 38 15.21 7.23 14.00
CA GLY A 38 15.03 6.52 12.74
C GLY A 38 15.79 5.19 12.67
N HIS A 39 16.09 4.57 13.80
CA HIS A 39 16.73 3.24 13.84
C HIS A 39 15.71 2.15 14.18
N ARG A 40 15.92 0.96 13.62
CA ARG A 40 15.22 -0.27 13.94
C ARG A 40 16.26 -1.34 14.24
N ASP A 41 16.19 -1.92 15.44
CA ASP A 41 17.12 -2.99 15.88
C ASP A 41 18.62 -2.58 15.76
N GLY A 42 18.93 -1.29 15.96
CA GLY A 42 20.29 -0.74 15.82
C GLY A 42 20.72 -0.45 14.38
N LEU A 43 19.86 -0.67 13.39
CA LEU A 43 20.11 -0.36 11.98
C LEU A 43 19.34 0.90 11.55
N PRO A 44 19.95 1.79 10.75
CA PRO A 44 19.25 2.97 10.24
C PRO A 44 18.13 2.56 9.29
N CYS A 45 16.90 2.97 9.59
CA CYS A 45 15.77 2.79 8.70
C CYS A 45 15.83 3.85 7.60
N ARG A 46 15.86 3.41 6.33
CA ARG A 46 16.02 4.34 5.21
C ARG A 46 14.74 5.08 4.81
N HIS A 47 13.57 4.71 5.36
CA HIS A 47 12.25 5.30 5.03
C HIS A 47 12.02 5.61 3.54
N ILE A 48 12.57 4.77 2.66
CA ILE A 48 12.42 4.94 1.21
C ILE A 48 11.05 4.42 0.82
N ASP A 49 10.26 5.23 0.13
CA ASP A 49 9.02 4.77 -0.49
C ASP A 49 9.34 3.83 -1.67
N HIS A 50 9.14 2.53 -1.44
CA HIS A 50 9.28 1.50 -2.47
C HIS A 50 7.99 1.22 -3.23
N ALA A 51 6.89 1.97 -3.02
CA ALA A 51 5.60 1.71 -3.67
C ALA A 51 5.71 1.66 -5.20
N ALA A 52 6.48 2.56 -5.81
CA ALA A 52 6.73 2.56 -7.25
C ALA A 52 7.52 1.32 -7.73
N ALA A 53 8.48 0.85 -6.93
CA ALA A 53 9.22 -0.37 -7.23
C ALA A 53 8.34 -1.63 -7.05
N ALA A 54 7.57 -1.69 -5.98
CA ALA A 54 6.63 -2.77 -5.69
C ALA A 54 5.56 -2.88 -6.79
N LYS A 55 5.00 -1.75 -7.24
CA LYS A 55 4.03 -1.71 -8.35
C LYS A 55 4.59 -2.30 -9.63
N ARG A 56 5.85 -1.97 -9.96
CA ARG A 56 6.55 -2.55 -11.13
C ARG A 56 6.74 -4.05 -10.98
N GLY A 57 7.25 -4.51 -9.84
CA GLY A 57 7.45 -5.94 -9.57
C GLY A 57 6.14 -6.75 -9.61
N LEU A 58 5.07 -6.23 -9.01
CA LEU A 58 3.74 -6.83 -9.05
C LEU A 58 3.20 -6.93 -10.49
N ALA A 59 3.41 -5.91 -11.31
CA ALA A 59 3.01 -5.96 -12.71
C ALA A 59 3.76 -7.06 -13.47
N THR A 60 5.07 -7.22 -13.24
CA THR A 60 5.88 -8.29 -13.82
C THR A 60 5.38 -9.68 -13.40
N ILE A 61 5.14 -9.89 -12.10
CA ILE A 61 4.61 -11.15 -11.59
C ILE A 61 3.25 -11.46 -12.21
N ARG A 62 2.34 -10.48 -12.25
CA ARG A 62 1.01 -10.67 -12.84
C ARG A 62 1.06 -11.02 -14.32
N ALA A 63 2.00 -10.43 -15.06
CA ALA A 63 2.23 -10.77 -16.47
C ALA A 63 2.74 -12.20 -16.63
N GLN A 64 3.69 -12.63 -15.79
CA GLN A 64 4.22 -14.00 -15.80
C GLN A 64 3.18 -15.04 -15.41
N MET A 65 2.33 -14.73 -14.43
CA MET A 65 1.28 -15.62 -13.95
C MET A 65 0.04 -15.66 -14.85
N GLY A 66 -0.04 -14.78 -15.86
CA GLY A 66 -1.23 -14.64 -16.70
C GLY A 66 -2.46 -14.09 -15.96
N TRP A 67 -2.30 -13.50 -14.76
CA TRP A 67 -3.43 -12.94 -14.00
C TRP A 67 -4.06 -11.71 -14.65
N ASN A 68 -3.40 -11.16 -15.68
CA ASN A 68 -3.90 -10.03 -16.46
C ASN A 68 -4.73 -10.46 -17.68
N THR A 69 -4.77 -11.76 -18.02
CA THR A 69 -5.68 -12.23 -19.07
C THR A 69 -7.08 -12.36 -18.50
N PRO A 70 -8.09 -11.68 -19.06
CA PRO A 70 -9.47 -12.06 -18.79
C PRO A 70 -9.62 -13.50 -19.32
N THR A 71 -9.65 -14.47 -18.42
CA THR A 71 -10.11 -15.83 -18.73
C THR A 71 -11.44 -15.65 -19.44
N GLY A 72 -11.47 -16.02 -20.72
CA GLY A 72 -12.56 -15.69 -21.62
C GLY A 72 -13.92 -16.01 -21.00
N THR A 73 -14.87 -15.13 -21.28
CA THR A 73 -16.32 -15.25 -21.11
C THR A 73 -16.77 -16.67 -20.74
N THR A 74 -16.70 -17.02 -19.46
CA THR A 74 -17.54 -18.07 -18.92
C THR A 74 -18.80 -17.35 -18.51
N THR A 75 -19.75 -17.26 -19.44
CA THR A 75 -21.14 -16.96 -19.11
C THR A 75 -21.47 -17.78 -17.86
N PRO A 76 -21.92 -17.17 -16.75
CA PRO A 76 -22.29 -17.95 -15.58
C PRO A 76 -23.45 -18.84 -16.02
N GLN A 77 -23.16 -20.12 -16.23
CA GLN A 77 -24.20 -21.14 -16.37
C GLN A 77 -24.80 -21.23 -14.98
N THR A 78 -25.85 -20.45 -14.75
CA THR A 78 -26.73 -20.59 -13.60
C THR A 78 -27.16 -22.04 -13.60
N SER A 79 -26.59 -22.80 -12.67
CA SER A 79 -27.02 -24.15 -12.37
C SER A 79 -28.45 -24.00 -11.84
N GLN A 80 -29.43 -24.07 -12.76
CA GLN A 80 -30.83 -24.08 -12.40
C GLN A 80 -31.05 -25.39 -11.65
N LYS A 81 -31.11 -25.28 -10.32
CA LYS A 81 -31.63 -26.32 -9.45
C LYS A 81 -33.00 -26.70 -10.01
N PRO A 82 -33.24 -27.97 -10.41
CA PRO A 82 -34.56 -28.35 -10.89
C PRO A 82 -35.59 -28.04 -9.80
N PRO A 83 -36.80 -27.57 -10.17
CA PRO A 83 -37.87 -27.41 -9.21
C PRO A 83 -38.08 -28.78 -8.58
N HIS A 84 -37.93 -28.82 -7.26
CA HIS A 84 -38.23 -29.98 -6.46
C HIS A 84 -39.75 -30.14 -6.59
N ASP A 85 -40.15 -31.12 -7.39
CA ASP A 85 -41.52 -31.60 -7.46
C ASP A 85 -42.03 -31.80 -6.03
N ALA A 86 -42.96 -30.94 -5.62
CA ALA A 86 -43.75 -31.14 -4.43
C ALA A 86 -44.76 -32.26 -4.69
N THR A 87 -44.25 -33.47 -4.94
CA THR A 87 -45.03 -34.70 -4.72
C THR A 87 -45.10 -34.90 -3.22
N SER A 88 -46.04 -34.22 -2.56
CA SER A 88 -46.51 -34.60 -1.23
C SER A 88 -47.90 -35.20 -1.36
N SER A 89 -47.90 -36.48 -1.69
CA SER A 89 -48.69 -37.54 -1.06
C SER A 89 -49.92 -37.14 -0.24
N GLN A 90 -51.06 -37.63 -0.72
CA GLN A 90 -52.15 -38.25 0.05
C GLN A 90 -52.92 -37.39 1.07
N LYS A 91 -54.25 -37.32 0.85
CA LYS A 91 -55.25 -37.59 1.90
C LYS A 91 -56.58 -38.04 1.27
N THR A 92 -56.83 -39.33 1.39
CA THR A 92 -58.14 -39.99 1.26
C THR A 92 -58.98 -39.76 2.53
N ARG A 93 -60.31 -39.91 2.38
CA ARG A 93 -61.43 -39.92 3.35
C ARG A 93 -62.17 -38.58 3.46
N LEU A 94 -63.50 -38.53 3.46
CA LEU A 94 -64.57 -39.54 3.53
C LEU A 94 -65.82 -38.92 2.87
#